data_AF-A0A2G9R7E9-F1
#
_entry.id   AF-A0A2G9R7E9-F1
#
_cell.length_a   1.000
_cell.length_b   1.000
_cell.length_c   1.000
_cell.angle_alpha   90.00
_cell.angle_beta   90.00
_cell.angle_gamma   90.00
#
_symmetry.space_group_name_H-M   'P 1'
#
loop_
_entity.id
_entity.type
_entity.pdbx_description
1 polymer ?
#
loop_
_entity_poly.entity_id
_entity_poly.type
_entity_poly.pdbx_seq_one_letter_code
_entity_poly.pdbx_strand_id
1 'polypeptide(L)' 'MRGQFGVLYNDLLAHEDKFFNYTRMSIRSFDELLALLSSHLERQNTSFRGSIPAVERLIITL' A
#
# COMPACT_ATOMS: atom_id res chain seq x y z
N MET A 1 -13.29 6.36 -8.40
CA MET A 1 -13.93 5.80 -7.18
C MET A 1 -12.84 5.52 -6.17
N ARG A 2 -12.94 6.05 -4.95
CA ARG A 2 -12.09 5.60 -3.83
C ARG A 2 -12.74 4.35 -3.27
N GLY A 3 -12.13 3.18 -3.50
CA GLY A 3 -12.56 1.93 -2.88
C GLY A 3 -12.26 1.91 -1.37
N GLN A 4 -12.70 0.86 -0.67
CA GLN A 4 -12.49 0.71 0.78
C GLN A 4 -11.02 0.79 1.18
N PHE A 5 -10.11 0.29 0.33
CA PHE A 5 -8.66 0.45 0.50
C PHE A 5 -8.24 1.92 0.60
N GLY A 6 -8.70 2.77 -0.32
CA GLY A 6 -8.33 4.18 -0.35
C GLY A 6 -8.80 4.95 0.89
N VAL A 7 -9.91 4.55 1.50
CA VAL A 7 -10.38 5.15 2.78
C VAL A 7 -9.48 4.70 3.92
N LEU A 8 -9.25 3.39 4.07
CA LEU A 8 -8.40 2.83 5.12
C LEU A 8 -6.97 3.38 5.05
N TYR A 9 -6.36 3.37 3.86
CA TYR A 9 -4.98 3.79 3.69
C TYR A 9 -4.78 5.27 4.03
N ASN A 10 -5.72 6.14 3.64
CA ASN A 10 -5.66 7.55 4.02
C ASN A 10 -5.88 7.76 5.53
N ASP A 11 -6.75 6.98 6.18
CA ASP A 11 -6.91 7.02 7.64
C ASP A 11 -5.62 6.61 8.36
N LEU A 12 -4.97 5.54 7.89
CA LEU A 12 -3.69 5.10 8.43
C LEU A 12 -2.60 6.18 8.23
N LEU A 13 -2.48 6.76 7.04
CA LEU A 13 -1.50 7.82 6.79
C LEU A 13 -1.74 9.09 7.63
N ALA A 14 -2.98 9.39 7.99
CA ALA A 14 -3.31 10.53 8.85
C ALA A 14 -2.99 10.28 10.34
N HIS A 15 -2.77 9.02 10.72
CA HIS A 15 -2.57 8.59 12.10
C HIS A 15 -1.34 7.69 12.20
N GLU A 16 -0.17 8.30 12.36
CA GLU A 16 1.13 7.59 12.34
C GLU A 16 1.22 6.45 13.38
N ASP A 17 0.59 6.60 14.55
CA ASP A 17 0.50 5.56 15.58
C ASP A 17 -0.30 4.35 15.09
N LYS A 18 -1.43 4.57 14.42
CA LYS A 18 -2.22 3.49 13.80
C LYS A 18 -1.46 2.86 12.65
N PHE A 19 -0.81 3.66 11.81
CA PHE A 19 0.02 3.16 10.72
C PHE A 19 1.13 2.25 11.24
N PHE A 20 1.84 2.68 12.29
CA PHE A 20 2.90 1.89 12.90
C PHE A 20 2.37 0.62 13.55
N ASN A 21 1.23 0.69 14.24
CA ASN A 21 0.62 -0.50 14.84
C ASN A 21 0.16 -1.51 13.79
N TYR A 22 -0.32 -1.02 12.64
CA TYR A 22 -0.78 -1.84 11.53
C TYR A 22 0.40 -2.46 10.79
N THR A 23 1.34 -1.65 10.30
CA THR A 23 2.45 -2.10 9.43
C THR A 23 3.70 -2.55 10.17
N ARG A 24 3.77 -2.29 11.48
CA ARG A 24 4.97 -2.48 12.34
C ARG A 24 6.19 -1.68 11.90
N MET A 25 6.00 -0.60 11.15
CA MET A 25 7.07 0.28 10.69
C MET A 25 6.60 1.72 10.54
N SER A 26 7.56 2.66 10.47
CA SER A 26 7.24 4.06 10.16
C SER A 26 6.77 4.20 8.72
N ILE A 27 6.02 5.27 8.41
CA ILE A 27 5.60 5.59 7.03
C ILE A 27 6.83 5.69 6.12
N ARG A 28 7.90 6.33 6.59
CA ARG A 28 9.15 6.45 5.84
C ARG A 28 9.77 5.08 5.50
N SER A 29 9.86 4.18 6.49
CA SER A 29 10.41 2.83 6.27
C SER A 29 9.55 2.03 5.30
N PHE A 30 8.22 2.20 5.39
CA PHE A 30 7.28 1.60 4.44
C PHE A 30 7.49 2.13 3.02
N ASP A 31 7.65 3.45 2.84
CA ASP A 31 7.90 4.06 1.53
C ASP A 31 9.24 3.61 0.92
N GLU A 32 10.29 3.52 1.74
CA GLU A 32 11.60 2.99 1.33
C GLU A 32 11.47 1.52 0.88
N LEU A 33 10.76 0.68 1.64
CA LEU A 33 10.48 -0.71 1.28
C LEU A 33 9.64 -0.82 0.00
N LEU A 34 8.60 0.01 -0.13
CA LEU A 34 7.75 0.07 -1.31
C LEU A 34 8.56 0.46 -2.54
N ALA A 35 9.46 1.43 -2.45
CA ALA A 35 10.31 1.84 -3.57
C ALA A 35 11.20 0.69 -4.06
N LEU A 36 11.76 -0.11 -3.15
CA LEU A 36 12.58 -1.28 -3.48
C LEU A 36 11.78 -2.42 -4.12
N LEU A 37 10.54 -2.62 -3.66
CA LEU A 37 9.71 -3.74 -4.08
C LEU A 37 8.73 -3.40 -5.21
N SER A 38 8.48 -2.13 -5.52
CA SER A 38 7.46 -1.72 -6.50
C SER A 38 7.64 -2.42 -7.84
N SER A 39 8.85 -2.47 -8.39
CA SER A 39 9.13 -3.13 -9.67
C SER A 39 8.84 -4.64 -9.66
N HIS A 40 8.87 -5.28 -8.49
CA HIS A 40 8.59 -6.71 -8.31
C HIS A 40 7.11 -6.96 -7.95
N LEU A 41 6.43 -5.95 -7.43
CA LEU A 41 5.05 -6.05 -6.97
C LEU A 41 4.03 -5.55 -8.00
N GLU A 42 4.44 -4.63 -8.87
CA GLU A 42 3.63 -4.12 -9.97
C GLU A 42 3.32 -5.24 -10.98
N ARG A 43 2.09 -5.19 -11.49
CA ARG A 43 1.63 -6.10 -12.54
C ARG A 43 0.99 -5.31 -13.66
N GLN A 44 1.10 -5.83 -14.87
CA GLN A 44 0.50 -5.23 -16.05
C GLN A 44 -1.03 -5.22 -15.94
N ASN A 45 -1.65 -4.12 -16.36
CA ASN A 45 -3.09 -4.06 -16.58
C ASN A 45 -3.47 -4.93 -17.79
N THR A 46 -4.59 -5.63 -17.69
CA THR A 46 -5.11 -6.45 -18.80
C THR A 46 -6.43 -5.89 -19.29
N SER A 47 -6.88 -6.30 -20.48
CA SER A 47 -8.18 -5.92 -21.03
C SER A 47 -9.36 -6.41 -20.16
N PHE A 48 -9.16 -7.45 -19.36
CA PHE A 48 -10.18 -7.98 -18.45
C PHE A 48 -10.29 -7.19 -17.15
N ARG A 49 -9.14 -6.81 -16.55
CA ARG A 49 -9.12 -6.03 -15.30
C ARG A 49 -7.80 -5.28 -15.11
N GLY A 50 -7.87 -4.19 -14.34
CA GLY A 50 -6.71 -3.50 -13.79
C GLY A 50 -5.99 -4.34 -12.74
N SER A 51 -4.67 -4.19 -12.65
CA SER A 51 -3.87 -4.81 -11.59
C SER A 51 -4.06 -4.11 -10.25
N ILE A 52 -3.81 -4.83 -9.17
CA ILE A 52 -3.79 -4.26 -7.82
C ILE A 52 -2.47 -3.48 -7.67
N PRO A 53 -2.49 -2.20 -7.26
CA PRO A 53 -1.29 -1.40 -7.07
C PRO A 53 -0.30 -2.01 -6.07
N ALA A 54 1.00 -1.79 -6.27
CA ALA A 54 2.05 -2.32 -5.39
C ALA A 54 1.87 -1.91 -3.92
N VAL A 55 1.45 -0.66 -3.67
CA VAL A 55 1.17 -0.15 -2.32
C VAL A 55 0.08 -0.95 -1.62
N GLU A 56 -1.01 -1.26 -2.32
CA GLU A 56 -2.14 -2.03 -1.80
C GLU A 56 -1.74 -3.49 -1.56
N ARG A 57 -0.90 -4.06 -2.43
CA ARG A 57 -0.35 -5.41 -2.22
C ARG A 57 0.56 -5.48 -1.01
N LEU A 58 1.43 -4.49 -0.83
CA LEU A 58 2.40 -4.47 0.26
C LEU A 58 1.70 -4.30 1.61
N ILE A 59 0.82 -3.32 1.74
CA ILE A 59 0.14 -3.03 3.01
C ILE A 59 -0.82 -4.14 3.46
N ILE A 60 -1.43 -4.91 2.56
CA ILE A 60 -2.26 -6.07 2.94
C ILE A 60 -1.37 -7.23 3.46
N THR A 61 -0.10 -7.27 3.07
CA THR A 61 0.82 -8.36 3.42
C THR A 61 1.50 -8.16 4.78
N LEU A 62 1.70 -6.91 5.21
CA LEU A 62 2.31 -6.55 6.49
C LEU A 62 1.30 -6.64 7.64
#